data_AF-A0A387HDG5-F1
#
_entry.id   AF-A0A387HDG5-F1
#
_cell.length_a   1.000
_cell.length_b   1.000
_cell.length_c   1.000
_cell.angle_alpha   90.00
_cell.angle_beta   90.00
_cell.angle_gamma   90.00
#
_symmetry.space_group_name_H-M   'P 1'
#
loop_
_entity.id
_entity.type
_entity.pdbx_description
1 polymer ?
#
loop_
_entity_poly.entity_id
_entity_poly.type
_entity_poly.pdbx_seq_one_letter_code
_entity_poly.pdbx_strand_id
1 'polypeptide(L)'
;MAHEPTTAPLSSAPPGSDLGHGRNDRRGEVAPASTPRHRQGTAITVTAVLPLLLIAGSALAMPGTDVAAAAASGPKLGAAGHSLLAVAVVLTAAHLGGALARRLGQPPVVGEICAGLALGPSLLGNLAPGAMGWLFPRGTLGPLDGLAQLGLILFMFGVGQELAGMRLRGAATRALLVSQSSVLVPFALGALVAVPLAARYAGPRGHGVAFVLFVGCALSITAFPVLARLLSDLGISRTEPGRLSLFAAAIGDGAGWLVLAGILATAHGSDPTMVLVNAAATMAVVALFLGPVKRLLARWASRKGGGADSGIVLVVGVASAAALTAVLGVHQLIGALLVGLVWPKNRTGPVVEGLTGTAKTVLLPFFFFGFGLTADLSALTWDGTTVLVFLGLLALATVGKVAGPGLCAWLTGMPRRPALVLGVLLNARGLTELIVIQIGYDAGIIDARMLAILTLVALGTTIMTSPLLRLLKAAGTGERGAASPLATAEARPKEYASRD
;
A
#
# COMPACT_ATOMS: atom_id res chain seq x y z
N MET A 1 12.27 54.38 53.50
CA MET A 1 11.10 55.25 53.72
C MET A 1 11.34 56.53 52.93
N ALA A 2 10.32 57.05 52.23
CA ALA A 2 10.30 58.38 51.59
C ALA A 2 11.36 58.66 50.49
N HIS A 3 11.13 59.49 49.46
CA HIS A 3 9.88 59.95 48.80
C HIS A 3 10.25 60.44 47.38
N GLU A 4 9.27 60.53 46.47
CA GLU A 4 9.23 61.45 45.30
C GLU A 4 10.27 61.30 44.15
N PRO A 5 10.05 61.95 42.97
CA PRO A 5 8.79 61.94 42.21
C PRO A 5 8.96 61.77 40.68
N THR A 6 7.83 61.61 40.00
CA THR A 6 7.64 61.60 38.53
C THR A 6 7.86 62.99 37.88
N THR A 7 8.41 63.06 36.66
CA THR A 7 7.89 63.87 35.52
C THR A 7 8.68 63.65 34.21
N ALA A 8 8.14 64.13 33.09
CA ALA A 8 8.69 64.13 31.71
C ALA A 8 8.35 65.53 31.09
N PRO A 9 8.46 65.84 29.77
CA PRO A 9 8.94 65.08 28.59
C PRO A 9 9.76 65.93 27.55
N LEU A 10 9.89 65.39 26.32
CA LEU A 10 10.02 66.08 25.00
C LEU A 10 11.33 66.80 24.53
N SER A 11 11.77 66.36 23.34
CA SER A 11 12.12 67.17 22.13
C SER A 11 13.36 68.09 22.08
N SER A 12 14.33 67.78 21.20
CA SER A 12 14.79 68.67 20.10
C SER A 12 15.87 68.04 19.18
N ALA A 13 15.94 68.51 17.92
CA ALA A 13 16.94 68.20 16.87
C ALA A 13 16.76 69.21 15.69
N PRO A 14 17.60 69.27 14.63
CA PRO A 14 18.91 68.66 14.37
C PRO A 14 20.08 69.69 14.53
N PRO A 15 20.70 70.41 13.54
CA PRO A 15 20.71 70.39 12.06
C PRO A 15 22.10 70.41 11.33
N GLY A 16 22.37 69.42 10.47
CA GLY A 16 23.36 69.52 9.35
C GLY A 16 24.87 69.45 9.68
N SER A 17 25.79 69.39 8.71
CA SER A 17 25.67 69.00 7.27
C SER A 17 27.04 68.93 6.55
N ASP A 18 27.34 67.84 5.84
CA ASP A 18 28.27 67.73 4.67
C ASP A 18 28.01 66.33 4.03
N LEU A 19 27.84 66.07 2.71
CA LEU A 19 28.37 66.55 1.41
C LEU A 19 29.54 65.70 0.86
N GLY A 20 29.39 65.18 -0.38
CA GLY A 20 30.39 64.35 -1.10
C GLY A 20 29.89 62.97 -1.59
N HIS A 21 28.93 62.88 -2.52
CA HIS A 21 29.17 62.58 -3.96
C HIS A 21 30.06 61.37 -4.29
N GLY A 22 29.53 60.32 -4.97
CA GLY A 22 30.33 59.13 -5.36
C GLY A 22 29.68 58.01 -6.19
N ARG A 23 28.62 58.31 -6.95
CA ARG A 23 27.82 57.41 -7.83
C ARG A 23 28.58 56.25 -8.54
N ASN A 24 28.16 54.99 -8.32
CA ASN A 24 28.39 53.89 -9.28
C ASN A 24 27.31 52.79 -9.18
N ASP A 25 26.30 52.85 -10.04
CA ASP A 25 25.28 51.81 -10.17
C ASP A 25 25.82 50.55 -10.86
N ARG A 26 26.04 49.48 -10.09
CA ARG A 26 26.09 48.11 -10.62
C ARG A 26 25.06 47.24 -9.93
N ARG A 27 23.87 47.18 -10.53
CA ARG A 27 22.85 46.17 -10.20
C ARG A 27 23.43 44.79 -10.51
N GLY A 28 23.85 44.08 -9.46
CA GLY A 28 24.10 42.64 -9.53
C GLY A 28 22.77 41.91 -9.68
N GLU A 29 22.24 41.88 -10.90
CA GLU A 29 20.97 41.22 -11.22
C GLU A 29 21.16 39.70 -11.16
N VAL A 30 21.00 39.15 -9.94
CA VAL A 30 21.02 37.70 -9.71
C VAL A 30 19.81 37.10 -10.39
N ALA A 31 20.01 36.65 -11.62
CA ALA A 31 18.96 36.05 -12.44
C ALA A 31 18.25 34.92 -11.68
N PRO A 32 16.90 34.87 -11.70
CA PRO A 32 16.16 33.84 -10.98
C PRO A 32 16.55 32.46 -11.51
N ALA A 33 17.04 31.59 -10.62
CA ALA A 33 17.52 30.27 -10.98
C ALA A 33 16.39 29.43 -11.61
N SER A 34 16.41 29.34 -12.94
CA SER A 34 15.38 28.68 -13.75
C SER A 34 15.44 27.17 -13.55
N THR A 35 14.70 26.69 -12.53
CA THR A 35 14.65 25.28 -12.17
C THR A 35 14.29 24.41 -13.38
N PRO A 36 15.23 23.60 -13.89
CA PRO A 36 15.11 23.06 -15.25
C PRO A 36 14.21 21.82 -15.25
N ARG A 37 12.89 22.02 -15.30
CA ARG A 37 11.90 20.97 -15.59
C ARG A 37 12.31 20.09 -16.77
N HIS A 38 12.94 20.69 -17.79
CA HIS A 38 13.46 19.99 -18.95
C HIS A 38 14.64 19.05 -18.63
N ARG A 39 15.54 19.39 -17.69
CA ARG A 39 16.64 18.49 -17.25
C ARG A 39 16.13 17.33 -16.39
N GLN A 40 15.12 17.57 -15.55
CA GLN A 40 14.44 16.48 -14.82
C GLN A 40 13.77 15.51 -15.80
N GLY A 41 13.12 16.03 -16.85
CA GLY A 41 12.60 15.23 -17.96
C GLY A 41 13.68 14.33 -18.59
N THR A 42 14.78 14.91 -19.07
CA THR A 42 15.86 14.14 -19.73
C THR A 42 16.57 13.16 -18.81
N ALA A 43 16.74 13.49 -17.52
CA ALA A 43 17.31 12.56 -16.55
C ALA A 43 16.41 11.33 -16.35
N ILE A 44 15.11 11.55 -16.18
CA ILE A 44 14.12 10.46 -16.03
C ILE A 44 14.07 9.60 -17.30
N THR A 45 14.13 10.18 -18.51
CA THR A 45 14.23 9.35 -19.73
C THR A 45 15.51 8.55 -19.77
N VAL A 46 16.69 9.12 -19.53
CA VAL A 46 17.95 8.33 -19.61
C VAL A 46 17.98 7.17 -18.62
N THR A 47 17.58 7.39 -17.35
CA THR A 47 17.61 6.33 -16.34
C THR A 47 16.52 5.26 -16.55
N ALA A 48 15.40 5.58 -17.21
CA ALA A 48 14.34 4.63 -17.52
C ALA A 48 14.52 3.92 -18.88
N VAL A 49 15.09 4.61 -19.88
CA VAL A 49 15.29 4.06 -21.24
C VAL A 49 16.40 3.02 -21.24
N LEU A 50 17.48 3.17 -20.46
CA LEU A 50 18.56 2.19 -20.46
C LEU A 50 18.11 0.79 -19.96
N PRO A 51 17.37 0.63 -18.83
CA PRO A 51 16.78 -0.65 -18.45
C PRO A 51 15.75 -1.17 -19.46
N LEU A 52 14.92 -0.31 -20.05
CA LEU A 52 13.97 -0.72 -21.10
C LEU A 52 14.66 -1.26 -22.36
N LEU A 53 15.74 -0.61 -22.81
CA LEU A 53 16.53 -1.08 -23.95
C LEU A 53 17.26 -2.39 -23.66
N LEU A 54 17.65 -2.63 -22.40
CA LEU A 54 18.19 -3.92 -21.97
C LEU A 54 17.13 -5.04 -21.97
N ILE A 55 15.90 -4.76 -21.51
CA ILE A 55 14.77 -5.72 -21.58
C ILE A 55 14.38 -6.00 -23.04
N ALA A 56 14.24 -4.95 -23.86
CA ALA A 56 13.86 -5.10 -25.26
C ALA A 56 14.97 -5.81 -26.05
N GLY A 57 16.24 -5.49 -25.78
CA GLY A 57 17.41 -6.12 -26.38
C GLY A 57 17.52 -7.60 -26.01
N SER A 58 17.32 -7.98 -24.74
CA SER A 58 17.35 -9.39 -24.34
C SER A 58 16.15 -10.17 -24.89
N ALA A 59 14.95 -9.59 -24.92
CA ALA A 59 13.78 -10.21 -25.54
C ALA A 59 13.95 -10.44 -27.05
N LEU A 60 14.51 -9.47 -27.77
CA LEU A 60 14.80 -9.58 -29.21
C LEU A 60 15.97 -10.53 -29.52
N ALA A 61 16.96 -10.64 -28.62
CA ALA A 61 18.09 -11.55 -28.77
C ALA A 61 17.78 -12.99 -28.31
N MET A 62 16.74 -13.20 -27.50
CA MET A 62 16.38 -14.50 -26.92
C MET A 62 14.91 -14.90 -27.18
N PRO A 63 14.43 -14.96 -28.44
CA PRO A 63 13.09 -15.46 -28.77
C PRO A 63 12.97 -17.00 -28.66
N GLY A 64 14.04 -17.70 -28.29
CA GLY A 64 14.07 -19.15 -28.15
C GLY A 64 13.39 -19.65 -26.86
N THR A 65 12.76 -20.82 -26.96
CA THR A 65 12.13 -21.52 -25.82
C THR A 65 13.13 -22.08 -24.81
N ASP A 66 14.38 -22.35 -25.24
CA ASP A 66 15.42 -22.92 -24.39
C ASP A 66 16.02 -21.90 -23.42
N VAL A 67 15.46 -21.85 -22.21
CA VAL A 67 15.94 -21.01 -21.10
C VAL A 67 17.42 -21.25 -20.79
N ALA A 68 17.91 -22.48 -20.97
CA ALA A 68 19.32 -22.82 -20.80
C ALA A 68 20.22 -22.21 -21.88
N ALA A 69 19.79 -22.21 -23.15
CA ALA A 69 20.52 -21.61 -24.26
C ALA A 69 20.50 -20.07 -24.18
N ALA A 70 19.37 -19.48 -23.78
CA ALA A 70 19.24 -18.05 -23.48
C ALA A 70 20.19 -17.62 -22.35
N ALA A 71 20.19 -18.33 -21.22
CA ALA A 71 21.10 -18.06 -20.11
C ALA A 71 22.59 -18.23 -20.46
N ALA A 72 22.92 -19.13 -21.40
CA ALA A 72 24.29 -19.35 -21.87
C ALA A 72 24.78 -18.32 -22.91
N SER A 73 23.88 -17.72 -23.67
CA SER A 73 24.17 -16.74 -24.74
C SER A 73 24.09 -15.28 -24.27
N GLY A 74 23.46 -15.02 -23.13
CA GLY A 74 23.37 -13.67 -22.55
C GLY A 74 24.69 -13.10 -22.03
N PRO A 75 24.79 -11.77 -21.84
CA PRO A 75 25.90 -11.15 -21.14
C PRO A 75 26.11 -11.77 -19.75
N LYS A 76 27.34 -12.23 -19.47
CA LYS A 76 27.69 -12.95 -18.24
C LYS A 76 27.78 -12.03 -17.02
N LEU A 77 26.61 -11.69 -16.47
CA LEU A 77 26.48 -10.99 -15.18
C LEU A 77 26.65 -11.97 -14.01
N GLY A 78 27.31 -11.53 -12.94
CA GLY A 78 27.30 -12.27 -11.66
C GLY A 78 25.91 -12.20 -10.99
N ALA A 79 25.69 -12.97 -9.92
CA ALA A 79 24.42 -12.95 -9.18
C ALA A 79 24.05 -11.55 -8.65
N ALA A 80 25.05 -10.79 -8.16
CA ALA A 80 24.88 -9.39 -7.76
C ALA A 80 24.55 -8.47 -8.96
N GLY A 81 25.14 -8.74 -10.14
CA GLY A 81 24.85 -8.00 -11.37
C GLY A 81 23.41 -8.19 -11.85
N HIS A 82 22.92 -9.43 -11.86
CA HIS A 82 21.50 -9.71 -12.15
C HIS A 82 20.57 -9.08 -11.11
N SER A 83 20.93 -9.09 -9.83
CA SER A 83 20.13 -8.44 -8.77
C SER A 83 20.04 -6.93 -8.95
N LEU A 84 21.14 -6.26 -9.32
CA LEU A 84 21.15 -4.82 -9.61
C LEU A 84 20.41 -4.46 -10.91
N LEU A 85 20.53 -5.30 -11.95
CA LEU A 85 19.74 -5.16 -13.18
C LEU A 85 18.24 -5.29 -12.87
N ALA A 86 17.85 -6.32 -12.14
CA ALA A 86 16.47 -6.54 -11.71
C ALA A 86 15.95 -5.36 -10.85
N VAL A 87 16.77 -4.80 -9.96
CA VAL A 87 16.44 -3.56 -9.21
C VAL A 87 16.12 -2.39 -10.13
N ALA A 88 16.97 -2.12 -11.13
CA ALA A 88 16.74 -1.03 -12.08
C ALA A 88 15.50 -1.26 -12.95
N VAL A 89 15.28 -2.51 -13.36
CA VAL A 89 14.14 -2.96 -14.18
C VAL A 89 12.82 -2.87 -13.43
N VAL A 90 12.74 -3.42 -12.21
CA VAL A 90 11.56 -3.38 -11.34
C VAL A 90 11.14 -1.94 -11.06
N LEU A 91 12.09 -1.10 -10.64
CA LEU A 91 11.82 0.32 -10.36
C LEU A 91 11.31 1.05 -11.62
N THR A 92 11.96 0.83 -12.77
CA THR A 92 11.59 1.45 -14.05
C THR A 92 10.19 1.01 -14.48
N ALA A 93 9.94 -0.29 -14.56
CA ALA A 93 8.66 -0.86 -15.00
C ALA A 93 7.51 -0.44 -14.08
N ALA A 94 7.71 -0.49 -12.75
CA ALA A 94 6.69 -0.08 -11.78
C ALA A 94 6.40 1.43 -11.84
N HIS A 95 7.42 2.30 -11.98
CA HIS A 95 7.21 3.74 -12.12
C HIS A 95 6.50 4.12 -13.42
N LEU A 96 6.83 3.47 -14.54
CA LEU A 96 6.19 3.68 -15.84
C LEU A 96 4.76 3.13 -15.85
N GLY A 97 4.54 1.92 -15.33
CA GLY A 97 3.21 1.35 -15.13
C GLY A 97 2.35 2.25 -14.26
N GLY A 98 2.85 2.69 -13.11
CA GLY A 98 2.15 3.63 -12.23
C GLY A 98 1.91 5.02 -12.86
N ALA A 99 2.76 5.48 -13.78
CA ALA A 99 2.55 6.71 -14.55
C ALA A 99 1.47 6.53 -15.63
N LEU A 100 1.44 5.38 -16.31
CA LEU A 100 0.38 5.01 -17.26
C LEU A 100 -0.96 4.85 -16.54
N ALA A 101 -0.99 4.17 -15.39
CA ALA A 101 -2.17 4.07 -14.54
C ALA A 101 -2.72 5.45 -14.17
N ARG A 102 -1.87 6.39 -13.72
CA ARG A 102 -2.30 7.77 -13.44
C ARG A 102 -2.92 8.47 -14.66
N ARG A 103 -2.37 8.27 -15.87
CA ARG A 103 -2.96 8.80 -17.13
C ARG A 103 -4.32 8.18 -17.45
N LEU A 104 -4.48 6.87 -17.21
CA LEU A 104 -5.75 6.15 -17.31
C LEU A 104 -6.71 6.42 -16.13
N GLY A 105 -6.34 7.31 -15.20
CA GLY A 105 -7.13 7.65 -14.03
C GLY A 105 -7.12 6.62 -12.89
N GLN A 106 -6.29 5.59 -13.01
CA GLN A 106 -6.06 4.57 -11.98
C GLN A 106 -4.99 5.02 -10.96
N PRO A 107 -5.01 4.47 -9.73
CA PRO A 107 -3.97 4.69 -8.74
C PRO A 107 -2.61 4.12 -9.21
N PRO A 108 -1.46 4.69 -8.78
CA PRO A 108 -0.13 4.21 -9.17
C PRO A 108 0.05 2.70 -8.95
N VAL A 109 -0.37 2.21 -7.77
CA VAL A 109 -0.29 0.80 -7.36
C VAL A 109 -0.90 -0.19 -8.37
N VAL A 110 -1.98 0.18 -9.07
CA VAL A 110 -2.56 -0.69 -10.11
C VAL A 110 -1.58 -0.90 -11.26
N GLY A 111 -0.90 0.16 -11.69
CA GLY A 111 0.11 0.09 -12.74
C GLY A 111 1.41 -0.57 -12.29
N GLU A 112 1.80 -0.40 -11.02
CA GLU A 112 2.93 -1.11 -10.39
C GLU A 112 2.69 -2.63 -10.42
N ILE A 113 1.46 -3.07 -10.12
CA ILE A 113 1.01 -4.47 -10.20
C ILE A 113 0.96 -4.99 -11.65
N CYS A 114 0.33 -4.25 -12.57
CA CYS A 114 0.23 -4.67 -13.97
C CYS A 114 1.60 -4.76 -14.66
N ALA A 115 2.58 -3.95 -14.26
CA ALA A 115 3.96 -4.07 -14.74
C ALA A 115 4.63 -5.38 -14.27
N GLY A 116 4.36 -5.81 -13.03
CA GLY A 116 4.79 -7.11 -12.51
C GLY A 116 4.18 -8.28 -13.29
N LEU A 117 2.87 -8.24 -13.54
CA LEU A 117 2.15 -9.25 -14.33
C LEU A 117 2.69 -9.34 -15.77
N ALA A 118 3.02 -8.19 -16.37
CA ALA A 118 3.53 -8.11 -17.73
C ALA A 118 4.97 -8.66 -17.89
N LEU A 119 5.82 -8.50 -16.88
CA LEU A 119 7.18 -9.06 -16.85
C LEU A 119 7.26 -10.43 -16.13
N GLY A 120 6.13 -10.96 -15.68
CA GLY A 120 5.98 -12.25 -15.00
C GLY A 120 5.65 -13.43 -15.94
N PRO A 121 5.31 -14.60 -15.36
CA PRO A 121 5.04 -15.81 -16.14
C PRO A 121 3.83 -15.63 -17.08
N SER A 122 2.83 -14.90 -16.61
CA SER A 122 1.56 -14.62 -17.32
C SER A 122 1.71 -13.93 -18.69
N LEU A 123 2.85 -13.27 -18.98
CA LEU A 123 3.07 -12.62 -20.27
C LEU A 123 4.50 -12.81 -20.78
N LEU A 124 5.51 -12.23 -20.13
CA LEU A 124 6.90 -12.35 -20.59
C LEU A 124 7.39 -13.81 -20.53
N GLY A 125 7.03 -14.57 -19.48
CA GLY A 125 7.39 -15.99 -19.40
C GLY A 125 6.74 -16.86 -20.48
N ASN A 126 5.57 -16.47 -20.98
CA ASN A 126 4.87 -17.17 -22.06
C ASN A 126 5.38 -16.75 -23.46
N LEU A 127 5.72 -15.47 -23.66
CA LEU A 127 6.20 -14.94 -24.95
C LEU A 127 7.71 -15.11 -25.18
N ALA A 128 8.52 -15.05 -24.12
CA ALA A 128 9.97 -15.12 -24.17
C ALA A 128 10.54 -15.73 -22.86
N PRO A 129 10.31 -17.03 -22.58
CA PRO A 129 10.74 -17.68 -21.34
C PRO A 129 12.26 -17.56 -21.10
N GLY A 130 13.07 -17.60 -22.17
CA GLY A 130 14.52 -17.38 -22.08
C GLY A 130 14.89 -15.99 -21.59
N ALA A 131 14.24 -14.95 -22.11
CA ALA A 131 14.44 -13.57 -21.67
C ALA A 131 13.99 -13.36 -20.22
N MET A 132 12.84 -13.92 -19.81
CA MET A 132 12.40 -13.88 -18.40
C MET A 132 13.41 -14.59 -17.47
N GLY A 133 13.88 -15.78 -17.86
CA GLY A 133 14.83 -16.57 -17.06
C GLY A 133 16.22 -15.94 -16.93
N TRP A 134 16.67 -15.18 -17.94
CA TRP A 134 17.89 -14.37 -17.87
C TRP A 134 17.68 -13.08 -17.05
N LEU A 135 16.51 -12.44 -17.16
CA LEU A 135 16.18 -11.19 -16.47
C LEU A 135 15.93 -11.37 -14.96
N PHE A 136 15.27 -12.47 -14.58
CA PHE A 136 14.97 -12.86 -13.20
C PHE A 136 15.40 -14.31 -12.90
N PRO A 137 16.72 -14.61 -12.85
CA PRO A 137 17.19 -15.91 -12.42
C PRO A 137 16.71 -16.24 -11.01
N ARG A 138 16.47 -17.52 -10.68
CA ARG A 138 15.87 -17.95 -9.39
C ARG A 138 16.53 -17.32 -8.13
N GLY A 139 17.83 -17.04 -8.18
CA GLY A 139 18.57 -16.40 -7.08
C GLY A 139 18.32 -14.89 -6.88
N THR A 140 17.71 -14.16 -7.82
CA THR A 140 17.44 -12.72 -7.67
C THR A 140 16.13 -12.41 -6.96
N LEU A 141 15.18 -13.35 -6.92
CA LEU A 141 13.85 -13.12 -6.34
C LEU A 141 13.91 -12.90 -4.82
N GLY A 142 14.73 -13.66 -4.09
CA GLY A 142 14.90 -13.50 -2.65
C GLY A 142 15.40 -12.10 -2.21
N PRO A 143 16.48 -11.56 -2.82
CA PRO A 143 16.90 -10.18 -2.59
C PRO A 143 15.83 -9.12 -2.89
N LEU A 144 15.01 -9.32 -3.93
CA LEU A 144 13.92 -8.41 -4.29
C LEU A 144 12.77 -8.46 -3.28
N ASP A 145 12.41 -9.66 -2.78
CA ASP A 145 11.46 -9.80 -1.68
C ASP A 145 11.99 -9.14 -0.40
N GLY A 146 13.26 -9.32 -0.05
CA GLY A 146 13.87 -8.63 1.09
C GLY A 146 13.72 -7.10 1.06
N LEU A 147 13.84 -6.49 -0.12
CA LEU A 147 13.57 -5.05 -0.33
C LEU A 147 12.07 -4.73 -0.22
N ALA A 148 11.20 -5.58 -0.79
CA ALA A 148 9.75 -5.44 -0.72
C ALA A 148 9.23 -5.50 0.74
N GLN A 149 9.63 -6.52 1.50
CA GLN A 149 9.24 -6.69 2.91
C GLN A 149 9.75 -5.52 3.78
N LEU A 150 10.98 -5.05 3.57
CA LEU A 150 11.52 -3.88 4.28
C LEU A 150 10.71 -2.60 3.96
N GLY A 151 10.37 -2.37 2.70
CA GLY A 151 9.50 -1.26 2.29
C GLY A 151 8.11 -1.34 2.91
N LEU A 152 7.57 -2.55 2.99
CA LEU A 152 6.24 -2.83 3.50
C LEU A 152 6.12 -2.65 5.02
N ILE A 153 7.10 -3.12 5.81
CA ILE A 153 7.10 -2.89 7.27
C ILE A 153 7.31 -1.41 7.60
N LEU A 154 8.18 -0.70 6.88
CA LEU A 154 8.37 0.74 7.07
C LEU A 154 7.12 1.54 6.66
N PHE A 155 6.43 1.11 5.60
CA PHE A 155 5.14 1.69 5.21
C PHE A 155 4.04 1.42 6.25
N MET A 156 3.93 0.19 6.77
CA MET A 156 2.96 -0.18 7.83
C MET A 156 3.20 0.54 9.16
N PHE A 157 4.47 0.77 9.53
CA PHE A 157 4.81 1.68 10.61
C PHE A 157 4.26 3.11 10.37
N GLY A 158 4.41 3.63 9.15
CA GLY A 158 3.85 4.94 8.76
C GLY A 158 2.33 5.01 8.84
N VAL A 159 1.61 3.96 8.40
CA VAL A 159 0.14 3.88 8.52
C VAL A 159 -0.29 3.78 9.99
N GLY A 160 0.46 3.06 10.83
CA GLY A 160 0.24 3.04 12.28
C GLY A 160 0.42 4.43 12.92
N GLN A 161 1.41 5.20 12.46
CA GLN A 161 1.58 6.60 12.86
C GLN A 161 0.39 7.48 12.43
N GLU A 162 -0.17 7.31 11.23
CA GLU A 162 -1.42 8.01 10.84
C GLU A 162 -2.58 7.62 11.78
N LEU A 163 -2.83 6.32 11.95
CA LEU A 163 -3.91 5.77 12.78
C LEU A 163 -3.82 6.24 14.25
N ALA A 164 -2.62 6.31 14.83
CA ALA A 164 -2.40 6.83 16.18
C ALA A 164 -2.82 8.31 16.35
N GLY A 165 -2.96 9.06 15.26
CA GLY A 165 -3.49 10.43 15.27
C GLY A 165 -5.02 10.52 15.19
N MET A 166 -5.69 9.42 14.83
CA MET A 166 -7.13 9.44 14.51
C MET A 166 -7.99 9.29 15.76
N ARG A 167 -8.72 10.34 16.12
CA ARG A 167 -9.74 10.29 17.18
C ARG A 167 -11.03 9.66 16.66
N LEU A 168 -11.30 8.41 17.05
CA LEU A 168 -12.55 7.67 16.80
C LEU A 168 -13.62 7.82 17.92
N ARG A 169 -13.59 8.91 18.71
CA ARG A 169 -14.60 9.11 19.77
C ARG A 169 -16.01 9.12 19.17
N GLY A 170 -16.89 8.25 19.65
CA GLY A 170 -18.23 8.00 19.10
C GLY A 170 -18.29 7.09 17.86
N ALA A 171 -17.18 6.90 17.14
CA ALA A 171 -17.15 6.14 15.88
C ALA A 171 -16.59 4.71 15.99
N ALA A 172 -16.00 4.33 17.14
CA ALA A 172 -15.39 3.00 17.34
C ALA A 172 -16.38 1.84 17.13
N THR A 173 -17.60 1.92 17.67
CA THR A 173 -18.65 0.91 17.48
C THR A 173 -19.06 0.79 16.01
N ARG A 174 -19.19 1.93 15.29
CA ARG A 174 -19.41 1.95 13.83
C ARG A 174 -18.26 1.26 13.10
N ALA A 175 -17.01 1.53 13.46
CA ALA A 175 -15.84 0.91 12.84
C ALA A 175 -15.82 -0.62 13.01
N LEU A 176 -16.18 -1.11 14.19
CA LEU A 176 -16.29 -2.55 14.46
C LEU A 176 -17.44 -3.20 13.68
N LEU A 177 -18.64 -2.60 13.67
CA LEU A 177 -19.78 -3.13 12.90
C LEU A 177 -19.51 -3.13 11.39
N VAL A 178 -18.86 -2.08 10.87
CA VAL A 178 -18.38 -1.99 9.48
C VAL A 178 -17.31 -3.07 9.20
N SER A 179 -16.35 -3.28 10.11
CA SER A 179 -15.39 -4.38 10.01
C SER A 179 -16.09 -5.73 9.87
N GLN A 180 -16.94 -6.09 10.83
CA GLN A 180 -17.59 -7.40 10.85
C GLN A 180 -18.51 -7.59 9.63
N SER A 181 -19.26 -6.58 9.20
CA SER A 181 -20.06 -6.68 7.98
C SER A 181 -19.22 -6.76 6.70
N SER A 182 -18.04 -6.10 6.64
CA SER A 182 -17.09 -6.23 5.53
C SER A 182 -16.40 -7.59 5.41
N VAL A 183 -16.42 -8.39 6.48
CA VAL A 183 -15.91 -9.77 6.50
C VAL A 183 -17.07 -10.75 6.31
N LEU A 184 -18.05 -10.75 7.21
CA LEU A 184 -19.10 -11.77 7.30
C LEU A 184 -20.01 -11.84 6.06
N VAL A 185 -20.35 -10.70 5.45
CA VAL A 185 -21.22 -10.68 4.26
C VAL A 185 -20.54 -11.33 3.05
N PRO A 186 -19.37 -10.87 2.56
CA PRO A 186 -18.68 -11.56 1.48
C PRO A 186 -18.16 -12.95 1.87
N PHE A 187 -17.90 -13.24 3.15
CA PHE A 187 -17.58 -14.60 3.61
C PHE A 187 -18.75 -15.56 3.37
N ALA A 188 -19.95 -15.21 3.85
CA ALA A 188 -21.13 -16.06 3.72
C ALA A 188 -21.54 -16.25 2.24
N LEU A 189 -21.44 -15.19 1.43
CA LEU A 189 -21.67 -15.26 -0.01
C LEU A 189 -20.64 -16.16 -0.71
N GLY A 190 -19.34 -15.97 -0.42
CA GLY A 190 -18.26 -16.78 -0.98
C GLY A 190 -18.37 -18.27 -0.60
N ALA A 191 -18.67 -18.56 0.67
CA ALA A 191 -18.91 -19.92 1.13
C ALA A 191 -20.13 -20.56 0.44
N LEU A 192 -21.25 -19.84 0.31
CA LEU A 192 -22.45 -20.32 -0.37
C LEU A 192 -22.18 -20.69 -1.84
N VAL A 193 -21.45 -19.86 -2.58
CA VAL A 193 -21.13 -20.14 -3.99
C VAL A 193 -20.00 -21.19 -4.14
N ALA A 194 -19.19 -21.40 -3.10
CA ALA A 194 -18.13 -22.41 -3.11
C ALA A 194 -18.65 -23.85 -3.04
N VAL A 195 -19.81 -24.10 -2.43
CA VAL A 195 -20.40 -25.45 -2.32
C VAL A 195 -20.49 -26.17 -3.68
N PRO A 196 -21.09 -25.60 -4.75
CA PRO A 196 -21.09 -26.22 -6.08
C PRO A 196 -19.73 -26.19 -6.80
N LEU A 197 -18.80 -25.30 -6.41
CA LEU A 197 -17.47 -25.20 -7.02
C LEU A 197 -16.48 -26.25 -6.48
N ALA A 198 -16.68 -26.74 -5.26
CA ALA A 198 -15.77 -27.68 -4.59
C ALA A 198 -15.47 -28.92 -5.44
N ALA A 199 -16.50 -29.49 -6.08
CA ALA A 199 -16.38 -30.68 -6.95
C ALA A 199 -15.55 -30.46 -8.24
N ARG A 200 -15.19 -29.22 -8.57
CA ARG A 200 -14.39 -28.87 -9.76
C ARG A 200 -13.04 -28.22 -9.45
N TYR A 201 -12.89 -27.60 -8.28
CA TYR A 201 -11.80 -26.67 -7.96
C TYR A 201 -11.15 -26.87 -6.58
N ALA A 202 -11.64 -27.82 -5.77
CA ALA A 202 -10.93 -28.20 -4.55
C ALA A 202 -9.57 -28.82 -4.88
N GLY A 203 -8.56 -28.50 -4.06
CA GLY A 203 -7.20 -28.99 -4.25
C GLY A 203 -7.04 -30.49 -3.93
N PRO A 204 -5.87 -31.08 -4.23
CA PRO A 204 -5.66 -32.54 -4.18
C PRO A 204 -5.90 -33.21 -2.82
N ARG A 205 -5.97 -32.44 -1.72
CA ARG A 205 -6.26 -32.97 -0.38
C ARG A 205 -7.77 -33.12 -0.08
N GLY A 206 -8.66 -32.74 -1.00
CA GLY A 206 -10.07 -33.14 -0.98
C GLY A 206 -10.96 -32.52 0.11
N HIS A 207 -10.45 -31.56 0.89
CA HIS A 207 -11.15 -30.98 2.04
C HIS A 207 -12.27 -30.01 1.64
N GLY A 208 -13.43 -30.53 1.19
CA GLY A 208 -14.56 -29.72 0.72
C GLY A 208 -15.03 -28.64 1.72
N VAL A 209 -15.04 -28.93 3.03
CA VAL A 209 -15.36 -27.93 4.06
C VAL A 209 -14.29 -26.84 4.14
N ALA A 210 -13.01 -27.20 4.14
CA ALA A 210 -11.93 -26.21 4.15
C ALA A 210 -11.94 -25.36 2.88
N PHE A 211 -12.22 -25.93 1.70
CA PHE A 211 -12.40 -25.20 0.44
C PHE A 211 -13.54 -24.18 0.54
N VAL A 212 -14.71 -24.58 1.05
CA VAL A 212 -15.87 -23.69 1.22
C VAL A 212 -15.54 -22.52 2.16
N LEU A 213 -14.93 -22.80 3.31
CA LEU A 213 -14.50 -21.77 4.25
C LEU A 213 -13.38 -20.89 3.67
N PHE A 214 -12.50 -21.45 2.83
CA PHE A 214 -11.37 -20.76 2.22
C PHE A 214 -11.79 -19.78 1.12
N VAL A 215 -12.71 -20.17 0.23
CA VAL A 215 -13.27 -19.25 -0.78
C VAL A 215 -14.07 -18.14 -0.10
N GLY A 216 -14.80 -18.45 0.99
CA GLY A 216 -15.38 -17.44 1.87
C GLY A 216 -14.31 -16.50 2.46
N CYS A 217 -13.21 -17.05 3.01
CA CYS A 217 -12.10 -16.30 3.59
C CYS A 217 -11.47 -15.34 2.57
N ALA A 218 -11.05 -15.84 1.41
CA ALA A 218 -10.48 -15.04 0.32
C ALA A 218 -11.41 -13.90 -0.08
N LEU A 219 -12.70 -14.18 -0.32
CA LEU A 219 -13.67 -13.14 -0.66
C LEU A 219 -13.89 -12.12 0.47
N SER A 220 -13.62 -12.50 1.71
CA SER A 220 -13.78 -11.67 2.92
C SER A 220 -12.56 -10.80 3.28
N ILE A 221 -11.41 -10.95 2.62
CA ILE A 221 -10.22 -10.13 2.90
C ILE A 221 -10.32 -8.75 2.22
N THR A 222 -9.85 -7.72 2.92
CA THR A 222 -9.59 -6.36 2.38
C THR A 222 -8.13 -6.08 2.67
N ALA A 223 -7.33 -5.82 1.64
CA ALA A 223 -5.88 -5.71 1.81
C ALA A 223 -5.52 -4.35 2.41
N PHE A 224 -5.43 -4.30 3.75
CA PHE A 224 -5.16 -3.07 4.51
C PHE A 224 -3.95 -2.26 3.99
N PRO A 225 -2.80 -2.87 3.63
CA PRO A 225 -1.69 -2.12 3.01
C PRO A 225 -2.06 -1.42 1.70
N VAL A 226 -2.85 -2.08 0.85
CA VAL A 226 -3.22 -1.55 -0.47
C VAL A 226 -4.28 -0.46 -0.34
N LEU A 227 -5.24 -0.64 0.56
CA LEU A 227 -6.19 0.42 0.93
C LEU A 227 -5.47 1.65 1.49
N ALA A 228 -4.46 1.48 2.34
CA ALA A 228 -3.69 2.60 2.88
C ALA A 228 -2.89 3.33 1.79
N ARG A 229 -2.26 2.60 0.86
CA ARG A 229 -1.58 3.19 -0.29
C ARG A 229 -2.57 3.93 -1.19
N LEU A 230 -3.71 3.32 -1.50
CA LEU A 230 -4.80 3.89 -2.29
C LEU A 230 -5.31 5.20 -1.69
N LEU A 231 -5.62 5.23 -0.39
CA LEU A 231 -6.11 6.41 0.31
C LEU A 231 -5.07 7.54 0.39
N SER A 232 -3.78 7.17 0.49
CA SER A 232 -2.65 8.10 0.45
C SER A 232 -2.48 8.71 -0.95
N ASP A 233 -2.52 7.88 -2.00
CA ASP A 233 -2.34 8.31 -3.40
C ASP A 233 -3.57 9.08 -3.95
N LEU A 234 -4.77 8.80 -3.43
CA LEU A 234 -5.98 9.57 -3.71
C LEU A 234 -6.17 10.81 -2.81
N GLY A 235 -5.28 11.04 -1.83
CA GLY A 235 -5.33 12.20 -0.92
C GLY A 235 -6.51 12.23 0.06
N ILE A 236 -7.18 11.10 0.29
CA ILE A 236 -8.44 11.02 1.06
C ILE A 236 -8.34 10.26 2.40
N SER A 237 -7.14 9.83 2.83
CA SER A 237 -6.94 9.10 4.10
C SER A 237 -7.49 9.82 5.34
N ARG A 238 -7.61 11.16 5.30
CA ARG A 238 -8.12 11.99 6.41
C ARG A 238 -9.64 12.20 6.42
N THR A 239 -10.35 11.84 5.35
CA THR A 239 -11.82 11.92 5.26
C THR A 239 -12.48 10.95 6.27
N GLU A 240 -13.76 11.15 6.62
CA GLU A 240 -14.45 10.20 7.51
C GLU A 240 -14.52 8.78 6.90
N PRO A 241 -14.94 8.57 5.63
CA PRO A 241 -14.90 7.24 5.01
C PRO A 241 -13.49 6.66 4.91
N GLY A 242 -12.49 7.48 4.54
CA GLY A 242 -11.09 7.02 4.47
C GLY A 242 -10.59 6.50 5.81
N ARG A 243 -10.72 7.30 6.88
CA ARG A 243 -10.32 6.89 8.24
C ARG A 243 -11.10 5.67 8.72
N LEU A 244 -12.42 5.64 8.51
CA LEU A 244 -13.27 4.51 8.92
C LEU A 244 -12.92 3.22 8.17
N SER A 245 -12.62 3.29 6.87
CA SER A 245 -12.18 2.13 6.08
C SER A 245 -10.82 1.60 6.52
N LEU A 246 -9.87 2.47 6.93
CA LEU A 246 -8.57 2.04 7.45
C LEU A 246 -8.71 1.25 8.74
N PHE A 247 -9.53 1.71 9.69
CA PHE A 247 -9.78 0.96 10.93
C PHE A 247 -10.55 -0.34 10.67
N ALA A 248 -11.56 -0.33 9.80
CA ALA A 248 -12.30 -1.54 9.46
C ALA A 248 -11.41 -2.58 8.77
N ALA A 249 -10.56 -2.16 7.82
CA ALA A 249 -9.61 -3.05 7.16
C ALA A 249 -8.49 -3.54 8.10
N ALA A 250 -8.00 -2.72 9.03
CA ALA A 250 -6.99 -3.16 10.02
C ALA A 250 -7.53 -4.24 10.96
N ILE A 251 -8.80 -4.13 11.38
CA ILE A 251 -9.47 -5.16 12.18
C ILE A 251 -9.75 -6.41 11.31
N GLY A 252 -10.22 -6.20 10.07
CA GLY A 252 -10.54 -7.28 9.13
C GLY A 252 -9.34 -8.10 8.66
N ASP A 253 -8.18 -7.48 8.41
CA ASP A 253 -6.93 -8.16 8.02
C ASP A 253 -6.44 -9.06 9.17
N GLY A 254 -6.39 -8.52 10.40
CA GLY A 254 -6.06 -9.30 11.60
C GLY A 254 -7.05 -10.44 11.89
N ALA A 255 -8.35 -10.23 11.68
CA ALA A 255 -9.36 -11.30 11.78
C ALA A 255 -9.19 -12.35 10.67
N GLY A 256 -8.85 -11.93 9.45
CA GLY A 256 -8.60 -12.82 8.30
C GLY A 256 -7.47 -13.82 8.56
N TRP A 257 -6.38 -13.40 9.23
CA TRP A 257 -5.31 -14.30 9.64
C TRP A 257 -5.76 -15.35 10.67
N LEU A 258 -6.63 -14.99 11.62
CA LEU A 258 -7.20 -15.95 12.58
C LEU A 258 -8.17 -16.94 11.90
N VAL A 259 -8.98 -16.46 10.94
CA VAL A 259 -9.87 -17.30 10.13
C VAL A 259 -9.07 -18.26 9.26
N LEU A 260 -8.00 -17.79 8.60
CA LEU A 260 -7.10 -18.65 7.83
C LEU A 260 -6.42 -19.70 8.73
N ALA A 261 -5.94 -19.33 9.92
CA ALA A 261 -5.36 -20.28 10.87
C ALA A 261 -6.35 -21.40 11.26
N GLY A 262 -7.63 -21.06 11.48
CA GLY A 262 -8.69 -22.05 11.69
C GLY A 262 -8.97 -22.95 10.47
N ILE A 263 -8.91 -22.39 9.27
CA ILE A 263 -9.08 -23.14 8.02
C ILE A 263 -7.90 -24.08 7.78
N LEU A 264 -6.67 -23.64 8.05
CA LEU A 264 -5.49 -24.50 7.99
C LEU A 264 -5.52 -25.59 9.06
N ALA A 265 -6.01 -25.30 10.27
CA ALA A 265 -6.17 -26.32 11.30
C ALA A 265 -7.19 -27.41 10.87
N THR A 266 -8.35 -27.02 10.33
CA THR A 266 -9.33 -27.99 9.79
C THR A 266 -8.81 -28.74 8.57
N ALA A 267 -8.00 -28.12 7.71
CA ALA A 267 -7.38 -28.76 6.53
C ALA A 267 -6.19 -29.70 6.86
N HIS A 268 -5.65 -29.66 8.08
CA HIS A 268 -4.56 -30.54 8.52
C HIS A 268 -4.95 -31.44 9.72
N GLY A 269 -6.23 -31.45 10.12
CA GLY A 269 -6.69 -32.18 11.30
C GLY A 269 -6.02 -31.74 12.61
N SER A 270 -5.55 -30.50 12.68
CA SER A 270 -4.81 -29.97 13.83
C SER A 270 -5.72 -29.67 15.02
N ASP A 271 -5.19 -29.80 16.22
CA ASP A 271 -5.91 -29.51 17.47
C ASP A 271 -6.42 -28.04 17.49
N PRO A 272 -7.73 -27.81 17.67
CA PRO A 272 -8.31 -26.47 17.87
C PRO A 272 -7.66 -25.64 18.99
N THR A 273 -7.02 -26.27 20.00
CA THR A 273 -6.27 -25.53 21.03
C THR A 273 -5.19 -24.62 20.44
N MET A 274 -4.51 -25.04 19.37
CA MET A 274 -3.46 -24.25 18.72
C MET A 274 -4.00 -22.96 18.08
N VAL A 275 -5.23 -22.98 17.56
CA VAL A 275 -5.89 -21.77 17.04
C VAL A 275 -6.19 -20.79 18.17
N LEU A 276 -6.64 -21.30 19.32
CA LEU A 276 -6.87 -20.49 20.53
C LEU A 276 -5.56 -19.93 21.12
N VAL A 277 -4.48 -20.72 21.13
CA VAL A 277 -3.14 -20.28 21.56
C VAL A 277 -2.62 -19.15 20.67
N ASN A 278 -2.72 -19.28 19.34
CA ASN A 278 -2.29 -18.23 18.40
C ASN A 278 -3.15 -16.96 18.53
N ALA A 279 -4.46 -17.08 18.76
CA ALA A 279 -5.33 -15.95 19.04
C ALA A 279 -4.95 -15.25 20.37
N ALA A 280 -4.68 -16.02 21.43
CA ALA A 280 -4.26 -15.50 22.72
C ALA A 280 -2.88 -14.81 22.63
N ALA A 281 -1.92 -15.39 21.91
CA ALA A 281 -0.61 -14.81 21.64
C ALA A 281 -0.74 -13.48 20.87
N THR A 282 -1.59 -13.42 19.84
CA THR A 282 -1.90 -12.19 19.10
C THR A 282 -2.41 -11.09 20.04
N MET A 283 -3.38 -11.40 20.90
CA MET A 283 -3.93 -10.46 21.87
C MET A 283 -2.90 -10.01 22.93
N ALA A 284 -2.05 -10.93 23.39
CA ALA A 284 -0.96 -10.62 24.33
C ALA A 284 0.07 -9.66 23.72
N VAL A 285 0.44 -9.84 22.44
CA VAL A 285 1.33 -8.92 21.71
C VAL A 285 0.68 -7.53 21.59
N VAL A 286 -0.59 -7.44 21.18
CA VAL A 286 -1.32 -6.16 21.08
C VAL A 286 -1.35 -5.44 22.44
N ALA A 287 -1.61 -6.16 23.53
CA ALA A 287 -1.60 -5.61 24.88
C ALA A 287 -0.20 -5.15 25.34
N LEU A 288 0.85 -5.94 25.06
CA LEU A 288 2.25 -5.62 25.35
C LEU A 288 2.68 -4.31 24.67
N PHE A 289 2.32 -4.16 23.38
CA PHE A 289 2.63 -2.94 22.64
C PHE A 289 1.86 -1.73 23.19
N LEU A 290 0.53 -1.80 23.23
CA LEU A 290 -0.32 -0.66 23.60
C LEU A 290 -0.16 -0.23 25.08
N GLY A 291 0.27 -1.13 25.96
CA GLY A 291 0.55 -0.88 27.38
C GLY A 291 2.04 -0.63 27.68
N PRO A 292 2.81 -1.65 28.11
CA PRO A 292 4.21 -1.52 28.51
C PRO A 292 5.13 -0.80 27.51
N VAL A 293 5.15 -1.22 26.24
CA VAL A 293 6.08 -0.66 25.23
C VAL A 293 5.78 0.81 24.96
N LYS A 294 4.50 1.16 24.81
CA LYS A 294 4.04 2.57 24.68
C LYS A 294 4.50 3.44 25.85
N ARG A 295 4.39 2.95 27.09
CA ARG A 295 4.87 3.65 28.30
C ARG A 295 6.39 3.80 28.31
N LEU A 296 7.13 2.79 27.86
CA LEU A 296 8.60 2.81 27.77
C LEU A 296 9.08 3.82 26.71
N LEU A 297 8.54 3.78 25.49
CA LEU A 297 8.90 4.69 24.39
C LEU A 297 8.58 6.15 24.73
N ALA A 298 7.46 6.42 25.42
CA ALA A 298 7.13 7.76 25.90
C ALA A 298 8.16 8.28 26.93
N ARG A 299 8.64 7.42 27.85
CA ARG A 299 9.69 7.74 28.83
C ARG A 299 11.07 7.92 28.18
N TRP A 300 11.37 7.18 27.10
CA TRP A 300 12.60 7.32 26.33
C TRP A 300 12.63 8.64 25.54
N ALA A 301 11.53 8.99 24.85
CA ALA A 301 11.45 10.20 24.04
C ALA A 301 11.41 11.49 24.85
N SER A 302 10.89 11.48 26.09
CA SER A 302 11.00 12.65 26.98
C SER A 302 12.44 12.87 27.45
N ARG A 303 13.19 11.79 27.76
CA ARG A 303 14.55 11.83 28.32
C ARG A 303 15.68 12.02 27.30
N LYS A 304 15.66 11.31 26.15
CA LYS A 304 16.79 11.29 25.18
C LYS A 304 16.41 11.18 23.70
N GLY A 305 15.20 10.73 23.33
CA GLY A 305 14.85 10.55 21.92
C GLY A 305 14.83 11.87 21.13
N GLY A 306 15.52 11.95 19.99
CA GLY A 306 15.62 13.15 19.15
C GLY A 306 16.90 13.30 18.32
N GLY A 307 17.96 12.54 18.60
CA GLY A 307 19.21 12.52 17.80
C GLY A 307 19.16 11.58 16.58
N ALA A 308 20.24 11.52 15.80
CA ALA A 308 20.36 10.68 14.59
C ALA A 308 20.05 9.19 14.85
N ASP A 309 20.51 8.66 15.99
CA ASP A 309 20.27 7.29 16.46
C ASP A 309 18.79 6.90 16.49
N SER A 310 17.87 7.87 16.57
CA SER A 310 16.42 7.65 16.55
C SER A 310 15.97 6.90 15.29
N GLY A 311 16.70 7.03 14.17
CA GLY A 311 16.44 6.25 12.95
C GLY A 311 16.83 4.78 13.08
N ILE A 312 17.97 4.50 13.72
CA ILE A 312 18.43 3.12 13.99
C ILE A 312 17.49 2.44 14.98
N VAL A 313 17.16 3.11 16.09
CA VAL A 313 16.20 2.61 17.09
C VAL A 313 14.81 2.37 16.47
N LEU A 314 14.40 3.20 15.51
CA LEU A 314 13.16 2.98 14.76
C LEU A 314 13.22 1.74 13.87
N VAL A 315 14.23 1.63 13.00
CA VAL A 315 14.35 0.51 12.05
C VAL A 315 14.50 -0.82 12.79
N VAL A 316 15.34 -0.86 13.83
CA VAL A 316 15.47 -2.03 14.72
C VAL A 316 14.14 -2.33 15.42
N GLY A 317 13.47 -1.33 15.99
CA GLY A 317 12.17 -1.52 16.66
C GLY A 317 11.10 -2.09 15.74
N VAL A 318 10.99 -1.58 14.50
CA VAL A 318 10.05 -2.07 13.48
C VAL A 318 10.41 -3.49 13.02
N ALA A 319 11.68 -3.78 12.73
CA ALA A 319 12.13 -5.09 12.29
C ALA A 319 11.98 -6.17 13.38
N SER A 320 12.41 -5.87 14.61
CA SER A 320 12.25 -6.79 15.74
C SER A 320 10.78 -7.04 16.11
N ALA A 321 9.91 -6.03 16.00
CA ALA A 321 8.48 -6.23 16.20
C ALA A 321 7.85 -7.09 15.10
N ALA A 322 8.22 -6.86 13.83
CA ALA A 322 7.75 -7.64 12.70
C ALA A 322 8.17 -9.12 12.82
N ALA A 323 9.45 -9.38 13.14
CA ALA A 323 9.99 -10.71 13.39
C ALA A 323 9.33 -11.39 14.61
N LEU A 324 9.08 -10.67 15.70
CA LEU A 324 8.36 -11.20 16.87
C LEU A 324 6.94 -11.65 16.49
N THR A 325 6.20 -10.88 15.69
CA THR A 325 4.89 -11.35 15.20
C THR A 325 5.02 -12.59 14.32
N ALA A 326 5.99 -12.63 13.39
CA ALA A 326 6.19 -13.77 12.50
C ALA A 326 6.48 -15.08 13.26
N VAL A 327 7.34 -15.03 14.28
CA VAL A 327 7.66 -16.18 15.16
C VAL A 327 6.44 -16.68 15.94
N LEU A 328 5.48 -15.80 16.24
CA LEU A 328 4.23 -16.13 16.93
C LEU A 328 3.08 -16.53 15.97
N GLY A 329 3.39 -16.82 14.69
CA GLY A 329 2.39 -17.18 13.68
C GLY A 329 1.49 -16.02 13.22
N VAL A 330 1.83 -14.78 13.59
CA VAL A 330 1.10 -13.56 13.25
C VAL A 330 1.79 -12.86 12.08
N HIS A 331 1.04 -12.39 11.08
CA HIS A 331 1.65 -11.78 9.91
C HIS A 331 2.49 -10.53 10.27
N GLN A 332 3.71 -10.46 9.75
CA GLN A 332 4.78 -9.56 10.24
C GLN A 332 4.44 -8.05 10.17
N LEU A 333 3.44 -7.69 9.37
CA LEU A 333 2.93 -6.33 9.24
C LEU A 333 2.23 -5.82 10.49
N ILE A 334 1.65 -6.72 11.30
CA ILE A 334 0.98 -6.38 12.55
C ILE A 334 2.00 -5.86 13.57
N GLY A 335 3.20 -6.46 13.66
CA GLY A 335 4.27 -5.95 14.52
C GLY A 335 4.74 -4.55 14.12
N ALA A 336 4.96 -4.32 12.82
CA ALA A 336 5.32 -3.02 12.28
C ALA A 336 4.24 -1.94 12.51
N LEU A 337 2.97 -2.30 12.27
CA LEU A 337 1.80 -1.46 12.54
C LEU A 337 1.69 -1.11 14.03
N LEU A 338 1.93 -2.07 14.93
CA LEU A 338 1.89 -1.86 16.38
C LEU A 338 2.97 -0.89 16.85
N VAL A 339 4.21 -0.98 16.33
CA VAL A 339 5.24 0.05 16.57
C VAL A 339 4.74 1.42 16.10
N GLY A 340 4.15 1.48 14.90
CA GLY A 340 3.53 2.69 14.36
C GLY A 340 2.45 3.28 15.29
N LEU A 341 1.62 2.45 15.92
CA LEU A 341 0.55 2.88 16.82
C LEU A 341 1.04 3.44 18.17
N VAL A 342 2.27 3.12 18.59
CA VAL A 342 2.82 3.49 19.91
C VAL A 342 3.96 4.50 19.87
N TRP A 343 4.58 4.70 18.70
CA TRP A 343 5.79 5.49 18.55
C TRP A 343 5.57 7.02 18.76
N PRO A 344 6.50 7.72 19.45
CA PRO A 344 6.32 9.11 19.86
C PRO A 344 6.63 10.12 18.73
N LYS A 345 5.61 10.90 18.37
CA LYS A 345 5.61 11.84 17.23
C LYS A 345 6.56 13.05 17.38
N ASN A 346 6.69 13.57 18.60
CA ASN A 346 7.11 14.97 18.81
C ASN A 346 8.61 15.25 18.58
N ARG A 347 9.47 14.23 18.46
CA ARG A 347 10.93 14.40 18.32
C ARG A 347 11.59 13.53 17.24
N THR A 348 10.83 12.68 16.55
CA THR A 348 11.37 11.78 15.50
C THR A 348 10.83 12.08 14.10
N GLY A 349 9.95 13.09 13.97
CA GLY A 349 9.20 13.42 12.76
C GLY A 349 10.01 13.40 11.46
N PRO A 350 11.09 14.20 11.30
CA PRO A 350 11.84 14.25 10.04
C PRO A 350 12.48 12.92 9.62
N VAL A 351 12.94 12.12 10.60
CA VAL A 351 13.54 10.80 10.35
C VAL A 351 12.46 9.78 9.97
N VAL A 352 11.31 9.82 10.66
CA VAL A 352 10.11 9.04 10.32
C VAL A 352 9.62 9.38 8.92
N GLU A 353 9.51 10.66 8.57
CA GLU A 353 9.01 11.14 7.28
C GLU A 353 9.98 10.80 6.14
N GLY A 354 11.30 10.96 6.35
CA GLY A 354 12.31 10.52 5.39
C GLY A 354 12.30 9.01 5.12
N LEU A 355 12.24 8.18 6.18
CA LEU A 355 12.20 6.71 6.04
C LEU A 355 10.89 6.22 5.42
N THR A 356 9.73 6.73 5.87
CA THR A 356 8.42 6.35 5.31
C THR A 356 8.21 6.86 3.89
N GLY A 357 8.72 8.06 3.56
CA GLY A 357 8.74 8.60 2.20
C GLY A 357 9.64 7.80 1.25
N THR A 358 10.83 7.40 1.72
CA THR A 358 11.74 6.50 0.98
C THR A 358 11.11 5.12 0.76
N ALA A 359 10.50 4.55 1.81
CA ALA A 359 9.77 3.30 1.71
C ALA A 359 8.60 3.39 0.70
N LYS A 360 7.80 4.46 0.78
CA LYS A 360 6.70 4.72 -0.17
C LYS A 360 7.17 4.83 -1.62
N THR A 361 8.31 5.50 -1.86
CA THR A 361 8.74 5.88 -3.22
C THR A 361 9.66 4.86 -3.88
N VAL A 362 10.56 4.22 -3.12
CA VAL A 362 11.59 3.32 -3.64
C VAL A 362 11.29 1.86 -3.33
N LEU A 363 10.93 1.53 -2.09
CA LEU A 363 10.84 0.12 -1.67
C LEU A 363 9.47 -0.52 -1.96
N LEU A 364 8.35 0.20 -1.75
CA LEU A 364 7.01 -0.34 -1.97
C LEU A 364 6.66 -0.68 -3.44
N PRO A 365 7.26 -0.04 -4.47
CA PRO A 365 7.14 -0.53 -5.85
C PRO A 365 7.67 -1.96 -6.06
N PHE A 366 8.70 -2.43 -5.34
CA PHE A 366 9.16 -3.82 -5.41
C PHE A 366 8.08 -4.80 -4.95
N PHE A 367 7.37 -4.43 -3.89
CA PHE A 367 6.27 -5.21 -3.32
C PHE A 367 5.09 -5.33 -4.28
N PHE A 368 4.66 -4.22 -4.89
CA PHE A 368 3.55 -4.24 -5.85
C PHE A 368 3.93 -4.87 -7.20
N PHE A 369 5.17 -4.70 -7.64
CA PHE A 369 5.68 -5.43 -8.80
C PHE A 369 5.79 -6.93 -8.51
N GLY A 370 6.35 -7.32 -7.36
CA GLY A 370 6.49 -8.71 -6.94
C GLY A 370 5.15 -9.45 -6.87
N PHE A 371 4.12 -8.81 -6.33
CA PHE A 371 2.72 -9.28 -6.36
C PHE A 371 2.24 -9.65 -7.78
N GLY A 372 2.57 -8.83 -8.78
CA GLY A 372 2.25 -9.12 -10.18
C GLY A 372 3.14 -10.21 -10.77
N LEU A 373 4.42 -10.25 -10.39
CA LEU A 373 5.40 -11.23 -10.87
C LEU A 373 5.09 -12.65 -10.39
N THR A 374 4.46 -12.81 -9.22
CA THR A 374 4.00 -14.12 -8.69
C THR A 374 2.68 -14.59 -9.28
N ALA A 375 1.94 -13.72 -9.98
CA ALA A 375 0.65 -14.10 -10.56
C ALA A 375 0.85 -14.86 -11.88
N ASP A 376 0.49 -16.15 -11.88
CA ASP A 376 0.47 -17.01 -13.06
C ASP A 376 -0.98 -17.30 -13.52
N LEU A 377 -1.28 -16.86 -14.74
CA LEU A 377 -2.56 -17.04 -15.41
C LEU A 377 -2.51 -18.14 -16.49
N SER A 378 -1.36 -18.76 -16.73
CA SER A 378 -1.19 -19.83 -17.74
C SER A 378 -2.01 -21.08 -17.43
N ALA A 379 -2.34 -21.31 -16.15
CA ALA A 379 -3.20 -22.40 -15.70
C ALA A 379 -4.68 -22.28 -16.13
N LEU A 380 -5.10 -21.15 -16.74
CA LEU A 380 -6.49 -20.91 -17.13
C LEU A 380 -6.73 -21.18 -18.62
N THR A 381 -7.55 -22.18 -18.92
CA THR A 381 -8.25 -22.26 -20.20
C THR A 381 -9.46 -21.34 -20.17
N TRP A 382 -9.52 -20.37 -21.09
CA TRP A 382 -10.58 -19.36 -21.18
C TRP A 382 -11.88 -19.92 -21.79
N ASP A 383 -12.43 -20.96 -21.17
CA ASP A 383 -13.71 -21.56 -21.51
C ASP A 383 -14.88 -20.80 -20.88
N GLY A 384 -16.11 -21.06 -21.35
CA GLY A 384 -17.32 -20.44 -20.83
C GLY A 384 -17.55 -20.68 -19.33
N THR A 385 -17.13 -21.83 -18.79
CA THR A 385 -17.18 -22.14 -17.36
C THR A 385 -16.25 -21.21 -16.58
N THR A 386 -14.98 -21.13 -16.98
CA THR A 386 -13.95 -20.34 -16.28
C THR A 386 -14.30 -18.86 -16.30
N VAL A 387 -14.80 -18.34 -17.44
CA VAL A 387 -15.30 -16.97 -17.54
C VAL A 387 -16.51 -16.74 -16.62
N LEU A 388 -17.48 -17.67 -16.59
CA LEU A 388 -18.66 -17.56 -15.72
C LEU A 388 -18.30 -17.59 -14.23
N VAL A 389 -17.38 -18.47 -13.82
CA VAL A 389 -16.92 -18.59 -12.42
C VAL A 389 -16.13 -17.35 -12.02
N PHE A 390 -15.23 -16.84 -12.87
CA PHE A 390 -14.50 -15.60 -12.63
C PHE A 390 -15.44 -14.39 -12.49
N LEU A 391 -16.34 -14.17 -13.46
CA LEU A 391 -17.28 -13.04 -13.41
C LEU A 391 -18.27 -13.15 -12.25
N GLY A 392 -18.73 -14.37 -11.94
CA GLY A 392 -19.58 -14.65 -10.78
C GLY A 392 -18.89 -14.31 -9.47
N LEU A 393 -17.66 -14.80 -9.25
CA LEU A 393 -16.88 -14.49 -8.04
C LEU A 393 -16.49 -13.00 -7.96
N LEU A 394 -16.17 -12.35 -9.09
CA LEU A 394 -15.86 -10.91 -9.14
C LEU A 394 -17.08 -10.04 -8.80
N ALA A 395 -18.25 -10.39 -9.34
CA ALA A 395 -19.51 -9.71 -9.01
C ALA A 395 -19.87 -9.92 -7.54
N LEU A 396 -19.78 -11.16 -7.04
CA LEU A 396 -20.13 -11.52 -5.67
C LEU A 396 -19.17 -10.89 -4.65
N ALA A 397 -17.87 -10.88 -4.94
CA ALA A 397 -16.85 -10.14 -4.21
C ALA A 397 -17.20 -8.66 -4.11
N THR A 398 -17.46 -8.01 -5.25
CA THR A 398 -17.73 -6.57 -5.33
C THR A 398 -19.03 -6.21 -4.62
N VAL A 399 -20.11 -6.96 -4.84
CA VAL A 399 -21.41 -6.72 -4.19
C VAL A 399 -21.29 -6.95 -2.68
N GLY A 400 -20.68 -8.05 -2.23
CA GLY A 400 -20.49 -8.32 -0.81
C GLY A 400 -19.65 -7.25 -0.08
N LYS A 401 -18.53 -6.84 -0.69
CA LYS A 401 -17.62 -5.82 -0.13
C LYS A 401 -18.17 -4.39 -0.19
N VAL A 402 -18.97 -4.04 -1.19
CA VAL A 402 -19.57 -2.70 -1.28
C VAL A 402 -20.87 -2.62 -0.46
N ALA A 403 -21.78 -3.58 -0.63
CA ALA A 403 -23.10 -3.52 -0.01
C ALA A 403 -23.08 -3.83 1.48
N GLY A 404 -22.33 -4.83 1.95
CA GLY A 404 -22.28 -5.22 3.36
C GLY A 404 -21.90 -4.07 4.31
N PRO A 405 -20.67 -3.53 4.22
CA PRO A 405 -20.25 -2.42 5.07
C PRO A 405 -20.88 -1.08 4.67
N GLY A 406 -21.25 -0.88 3.40
CA GLY A 406 -21.96 0.33 2.97
C GLY A 406 -23.36 0.44 3.58
N LEU A 407 -24.12 -0.65 3.58
CA LEU A 407 -25.42 -0.74 4.26
C LEU A 407 -25.25 -0.59 5.77
N CYS A 408 -24.27 -1.29 6.36
CA CYS A 408 -23.98 -1.19 7.80
C CYS A 408 -23.63 0.24 8.23
N ALA A 409 -22.80 0.95 7.47
CA ALA A 409 -22.48 2.35 7.73
C ALA A 409 -23.70 3.26 7.61
N TRP A 410 -24.55 3.06 6.60
CA TRP A 410 -25.79 3.82 6.45
C TRP A 410 -26.76 3.61 7.62
N LEU A 411 -27.01 2.36 8.00
CA LEU A 411 -27.88 2.00 9.12
C LEU A 411 -27.32 2.48 10.48
N THR A 412 -26.00 2.61 10.62
CA THR A 412 -25.35 3.21 11.79
C THR A 412 -25.17 4.74 11.67
N GLY A 413 -25.93 5.40 10.80
CA GLY A 413 -26.08 6.86 10.74
C GLY A 413 -25.06 7.62 9.88
N MET A 414 -24.32 6.95 8.98
CA MET A 414 -23.52 7.63 7.96
C MET A 414 -24.39 8.01 6.74
N PRO A 415 -24.27 9.21 6.15
CA PRO A 415 -25.05 9.56 4.95
C PRO A 415 -24.75 8.62 3.77
N ARG A 416 -25.77 8.35 2.92
CA ARG A 416 -25.73 7.32 1.86
C ARG A 416 -24.50 7.41 0.93
N ARG A 417 -24.11 8.60 0.45
CA ARG A 417 -22.93 8.77 -0.43
C ARG A 417 -21.61 8.42 0.30
N PRO A 418 -21.26 9.01 1.46
CA PRO A 418 -20.15 8.56 2.30
C PRO A 418 -20.14 7.06 2.62
N ALA A 419 -21.30 6.46 2.88
CA ALA A 419 -21.44 5.04 3.17
C ALA A 419 -21.14 4.14 1.94
N LEU A 420 -21.60 4.53 0.74
CA LEU A 420 -21.22 3.86 -0.50
C LEU A 420 -19.73 4.01 -0.82
N VAL A 421 -19.15 5.19 -0.58
CA VAL A 421 -17.70 5.43 -0.71
C VAL A 421 -16.90 4.53 0.23
N LEU A 422 -17.37 4.34 1.47
CA LEU A 422 -16.77 3.42 2.44
C LEU A 422 -16.76 1.96 1.94
N GLY A 423 -17.88 1.48 1.40
CA GLY A 423 -17.96 0.13 0.83
C GLY A 423 -17.04 -0.05 -0.39
N VAL A 424 -17.02 0.91 -1.30
CA VAL A 424 -16.11 0.90 -2.46
C VAL A 424 -14.64 0.93 -2.03
N LEU A 425 -14.27 1.66 -0.98
CA LEU A 425 -12.92 1.61 -0.40
C LEU A 425 -12.58 0.24 0.16
N LEU A 426 -13.50 -0.42 0.88
CA LEU A 426 -13.28 -1.75 1.43
C LEU A 426 -13.24 -2.86 0.37
N ASN A 427 -13.63 -2.58 -0.88
CA ASN A 427 -13.41 -3.46 -2.03
C ASN A 427 -11.95 -3.47 -2.53
N ALA A 428 -11.07 -2.60 -2.03
CA ALA A 428 -9.65 -2.63 -2.38
C ALA A 428 -8.98 -3.89 -1.82
N ARG A 429 -8.44 -4.73 -2.71
CA ARG A 429 -7.70 -5.95 -2.36
C ARG A 429 -6.24 -5.85 -2.78
N GLY A 430 -5.51 -6.97 -2.79
CA GLY A 430 -4.07 -7.02 -3.03
C GLY A 430 -3.34 -7.96 -2.09
N LEU A 431 -2.06 -7.70 -1.81
CA LEU A 431 -1.12 -8.77 -1.45
C LEU A 431 -1.44 -9.61 -0.20
N THR A 432 -2.03 -9.07 0.88
CA THR A 432 -2.38 -9.94 2.02
C THR A 432 -3.38 -11.03 1.62
N GLU A 433 -4.27 -10.75 0.66
CA GLU A 433 -5.14 -11.75 0.04
C GLU A 433 -4.35 -12.73 -0.85
N LEU A 434 -3.43 -12.29 -1.72
CA LEU A 434 -2.66 -13.24 -2.54
C LEU A 434 -1.78 -14.17 -1.71
N ILE A 435 -1.20 -13.69 -0.59
CA ILE A 435 -0.49 -14.59 0.33
C ILE A 435 -1.48 -15.60 0.93
N VAL A 436 -2.69 -15.20 1.34
CA VAL A 436 -3.72 -16.15 1.80
C VAL A 436 -4.08 -17.17 0.70
N ILE A 437 -4.31 -16.71 -0.54
CA ILE A 437 -4.66 -17.56 -1.69
C ILE A 437 -3.53 -18.58 -1.97
N GLN A 438 -2.27 -18.13 -2.00
CA GLN A 438 -1.10 -18.99 -2.18
C GLN A 438 -0.96 -20.01 -1.03
N ILE A 439 -1.10 -19.58 0.23
CA ILE A 439 -1.05 -20.50 1.38
C ILE A 439 -2.12 -21.59 1.29
N GLY A 440 -3.32 -21.29 0.76
CA GLY A 440 -4.34 -22.32 0.52
C GLY A 440 -4.03 -23.26 -0.64
N TYR A 441 -3.30 -22.81 -1.65
CA TYR A 441 -2.81 -23.65 -2.74
C TYR A 441 -1.69 -24.58 -2.25
N ASP A 442 -0.72 -24.07 -1.48
CA ASP A 442 0.36 -24.87 -0.90
C ASP A 442 -0.18 -25.89 0.14
N ALA A 443 -1.19 -25.46 0.92
CA ALA A 443 -1.99 -26.33 1.78
C ALA A 443 -2.90 -27.31 0.99
N GLY A 444 -2.97 -27.22 -0.33
CA GLY A 444 -3.72 -28.17 -1.18
C GLY A 444 -5.24 -28.10 -1.00
N ILE A 445 -5.74 -26.96 -0.52
CA ILE A 445 -7.16 -26.66 -0.29
C ILE A 445 -7.83 -26.25 -1.62
N ILE A 446 -7.11 -25.49 -2.45
CA ILE A 446 -7.54 -25.06 -3.79
C ILE A 446 -6.60 -25.61 -4.87
N ASP A 447 -7.06 -25.68 -6.12
CA ASP A 447 -6.24 -26.01 -7.28
C ASP A 447 -5.64 -24.77 -7.97
N ALA A 448 -4.77 -24.98 -8.97
CA ALA A 448 -4.10 -23.90 -9.69
C ALA A 448 -5.05 -22.99 -10.48
N ARG A 449 -6.20 -23.54 -10.94
CA ARG A 449 -7.23 -22.77 -11.64
C ARG A 449 -7.95 -21.83 -10.68
N MET A 450 -8.29 -22.29 -9.48
CA MET A 450 -8.89 -21.46 -8.43
C MET A 450 -7.91 -20.41 -7.88
N LEU A 451 -6.61 -20.75 -7.75
CA LEU A 451 -5.55 -19.80 -7.44
C LEU A 451 -5.54 -18.64 -8.46
N ALA A 452 -5.54 -18.96 -9.76
CA ALA A 452 -5.55 -17.95 -10.82
C ALA A 452 -6.89 -17.18 -10.91
N ILE A 453 -8.05 -17.83 -10.71
CA ILE A 453 -9.36 -17.15 -10.67
C ILE A 453 -9.43 -16.16 -9.49
N LEU A 454 -9.06 -16.57 -8.27
CA LEU A 454 -9.06 -15.69 -7.10
C LEU A 454 -8.05 -14.55 -7.26
N THR A 455 -6.89 -14.81 -7.89
CA THR A 455 -5.91 -13.79 -8.28
C THR A 455 -6.51 -12.74 -9.22
N LEU A 456 -7.28 -13.16 -10.24
CA LEU A 456 -7.98 -12.24 -11.13
C LEU A 456 -9.09 -11.46 -10.40
N VAL A 457 -9.79 -12.07 -9.44
CA VAL A 457 -10.80 -11.37 -8.60
C VAL A 457 -10.14 -10.31 -7.71
N ALA A 458 -9.00 -10.62 -7.09
CA ALA A 458 -8.19 -9.71 -6.29
C ALA A 458 -7.72 -8.48 -7.10
N LEU A 459 -7.24 -8.72 -8.31
CA LEU A 459 -6.81 -7.68 -9.23
C LEU A 459 -8.02 -6.85 -9.76
N GLY A 460 -9.09 -7.53 -10.18
CA GLY A 460 -10.30 -6.90 -10.73
C GLY A 460 -11.01 -5.98 -9.74
N THR A 461 -11.27 -6.45 -8.51
CA THR A 461 -11.87 -5.64 -7.43
C THR A 461 -11.07 -4.35 -7.14
N THR A 462 -9.75 -4.47 -7.15
CA THR A 462 -8.82 -3.35 -6.95
C THR A 462 -8.84 -2.36 -8.12
N ILE A 463 -8.83 -2.85 -9.37
CA ILE A 463 -8.97 -2.03 -10.59
C ILE A 463 -10.33 -1.30 -10.62
N MET A 464 -11.40 -1.95 -10.18
CA MET A 464 -12.76 -1.38 -10.16
C MET A 464 -12.93 -0.27 -9.10
N THR A 465 -12.11 -0.25 -8.06
CA THR A 465 -12.27 0.69 -6.94
C THR A 465 -12.15 2.16 -7.37
N SER A 466 -11.17 2.55 -8.20
CA SER A 466 -11.03 3.96 -8.64
C SER A 466 -12.16 4.42 -9.59
N PRO A 467 -12.57 3.67 -10.64
CA PRO A 467 -13.76 3.96 -11.43
C PRO A 467 -15.03 4.14 -10.58
N LEU A 468 -15.29 3.24 -9.62
CA LEU A 468 -16.45 3.34 -8.73
C LEU A 468 -16.40 4.60 -7.85
N LEU A 469 -15.23 4.95 -7.30
CA LEU A 469 -15.04 6.22 -6.57
C LEU A 469 -15.21 7.46 -7.46
N ARG A 470 -14.84 7.40 -8.74
CA ARG A 470 -15.03 8.48 -9.71
C ARG A 470 -16.51 8.68 -10.03
N LEU A 471 -17.25 7.60 -10.28
CA LEU A 471 -18.69 7.64 -10.52
C LEU A 471 -19.45 8.23 -9.32
N LEU A 472 -19.13 7.79 -8.10
CA LEU A 472 -19.74 8.32 -6.86
C LEU A 472 -19.42 9.81 -6.61
N LYS A 473 -18.26 10.31 -7.09
CA LYS A 473 -17.93 11.74 -7.05
C LYS A 473 -18.71 12.54 -8.11
N ALA A 474 -18.74 12.07 -9.36
CA ALA A 474 -19.45 12.72 -10.46
C ALA A 474 -20.98 12.83 -10.19
N ALA A 475 -21.56 11.77 -9.62
CA ALA A 475 -22.96 11.75 -9.16
C ALA A 475 -23.24 12.67 -7.96
N GLY A 476 -22.23 13.31 -7.36
CA GLY A 476 -22.37 14.34 -6.32
C GLY A 476 -22.36 15.77 -6.87
N THR A 477 -21.67 16.02 -7.99
CA THR A 477 -21.61 17.34 -8.65
C THR A 477 -22.89 17.73 -9.41
N GLY A 478 -23.81 16.80 -9.63
CA GLY A 478 -25.12 17.09 -10.24
C GLY A 478 -26.11 17.84 -9.33
N GLU A 479 -25.89 17.85 -8.01
CA GLU A 479 -26.82 18.45 -7.03
C GLU A 479 -26.34 19.79 -6.43
N ARG A 480 -25.18 20.30 -6.85
CA ARG A 480 -24.69 21.64 -6.51
C ARG A 480 -24.10 22.26 -7.76
N GLY A 481 -24.85 23.21 -8.33
CA GLY A 481 -24.73 23.57 -9.75
C GLY A 481 -23.46 24.30 -10.16
N ALA A 482 -23.21 24.24 -11.48
CA ALA A 482 -22.61 25.30 -12.29
C ALA A 482 -21.42 26.09 -11.69
N ALA A 483 -20.33 25.42 -11.31
CA ALA A 483 -19.01 26.04 -11.22
C ALA A 483 -17.90 25.01 -11.49
N SER A 484 -17.06 25.26 -12.50
CA SER A 484 -15.79 24.53 -12.69
C SER A 484 -14.61 25.46 -12.40
N PRO A 485 -13.89 25.28 -11.28
CA PRO A 485 -12.67 26.01 -10.97
C PRO A 485 -11.42 25.12 -11.18
N LEU A 486 -11.31 24.49 -12.35
CA LEU A 486 -10.11 23.74 -12.78
C LEU A 486 -9.53 24.27 -14.10
N ALA A 487 -9.58 25.59 -14.29
CA ALA A 487 -9.07 26.27 -15.49
C ALA A 487 -8.37 27.62 -15.25
N THR A 488 -8.07 28.00 -13.99
CA THR A 488 -7.15 29.12 -13.67
C THR A 488 -6.49 28.90 -12.30
N ALA A 489 -5.20 28.56 -12.31
CA ALA A 489 -4.35 28.52 -11.11
C ALA A 489 -2.90 28.95 -11.43
N GLU A 490 -2.74 29.86 -12.38
CA GLU A 490 -1.44 30.49 -12.67
C GLU A 490 -1.16 31.67 -11.73
N ALA A 491 0.12 31.75 -11.35
CA ALA A 491 0.83 32.87 -10.73
C ALA A 491 0.02 34.02 -10.08
N ARG A 492 -0.02 34.02 -8.74
CA ARG A 492 0.22 35.25 -7.96
C ARG A 492 1.19 34.97 -6.80
N PRO A 493 2.37 35.63 -6.74
CA PRO A 493 3.16 35.68 -5.53
C PRO A 493 2.39 36.38 -4.41
N LYS A 494 2.61 35.98 -3.15
CA LYS A 494 2.21 36.79 -2.00
C LYS A 494 3.37 37.70 -1.61
N GLU A 495 3.24 38.97 -1.95
CA GLU A 495 4.12 40.03 -1.48
C GLU A 495 3.86 40.27 0.02
N TYR A 496 4.91 40.22 0.83
CA TYR A 496 4.82 40.39 2.28
C TYR A 496 5.07 41.85 2.63
N ALA A 497 4.01 42.66 2.60
CA ALA A 497 4.10 44.08 2.94
C ALA A 497 4.32 44.26 4.46
N SER A 498 5.51 44.70 4.84
CA SER A 498 5.82 45.18 6.18
C SER A 498 5.26 46.59 6.39
N ARG A 499 4.52 46.80 7.48
CA ARG A 499 4.33 48.11 8.12
C ARG A 499 4.25 47.92 9.63
N ASP A 500 5.19 48.58 10.31
CA ASP A 500 4.96 49.59 11.37
C ASP A 500 3.70 49.40 12.24
#